data_AF-A0A426UB31-F1
#
_entry.id   AF-A0A426UB31-F1
#
_cell.length_a   1.000
_cell.length_b   1.000
_cell.length_c   1.000
_cell.angle_alpha   90.00
_cell.angle_beta   90.00
_cell.angle_gamma   90.00
#
_symmetry.space_group_name_H-M   'P 1'
#
loop_
_entity.id
_entity.type
_entity.pdbx_description
1 polymer ?
#
loop_
_entity_poly.entity_id
_entity_poly.type
_entity_poly.pdbx_seq_one_letter_code
_entity_poly.pdbx_strand_id
1 'polypeptide(L)'
;MSKDRQQFIQENARPGETWNEASTRLCPSRSKGSRGKRSSLVPERHAQRDFFIADILDASPKDDIGSMEHPLFALKAGDTRMRTYGRNNVTVKVMPGHGGCATIHDKDLWIYCISQLVEAMNRGREDVSRTVRFTMYDFLVTTNRPTSGVGYQRAAEALRRLAGTRIETNIETDGYREREGFGLVDSWRVVEKSRNDDRMVAVEVDLPRWLWRAVEARQVLTLSRDYFRLRKPLDRRIYELARKHCGAQPKWRVSIRALYEKSGSMDTLRNFRGAIKALVETSELPDYRVSFDQEGDAVTFYARGAKGGKAQMDDLVKGKPQKRIR
;
A
#
# COMPACT_ATOMS: atom_id res chain seq x y z
N MET A 1 -50.76 -18.71 -29.35
CA MET A 1 -51.43 -17.46 -28.94
C MET A 1 -52.94 -17.71 -28.99
N SER A 2 -53.73 -17.14 -28.08
CA SER A 2 -55.21 -17.26 -28.16
C SER A 2 -55.72 -16.64 -29.47
N LYS A 3 -56.74 -17.24 -30.09
CA LYS A 3 -57.40 -16.70 -31.30
C LYS A 3 -57.86 -15.26 -31.08
N ASP A 4 -58.36 -14.95 -29.89
CA ASP A 4 -58.82 -13.60 -29.52
C ASP A 4 -57.71 -12.55 -29.59
N ARG A 5 -56.46 -12.95 -29.30
CA ARG A 5 -55.31 -12.04 -29.30
C ARG A 5 -54.86 -11.70 -30.72
N GLN A 6 -54.98 -12.64 -31.65
CA GLN A 6 -54.67 -12.39 -33.06
C GLN A 6 -55.70 -11.45 -33.68
N GLN A 7 -56.98 -11.66 -33.35
CA GLN A 7 -58.07 -10.80 -33.80
C GLN A 7 -57.94 -9.36 -33.26
N PHE A 8 -57.61 -9.20 -31.97
CA PHE A 8 -57.36 -7.90 -31.36
C PHE A 8 -56.22 -7.11 -32.06
N ILE A 9 -55.13 -7.79 -32.41
CA ILE A 9 -53.99 -7.15 -33.11
C ILE A 9 -54.38 -6.72 -34.52
N GLN A 10 -55.19 -7.52 -35.22
CA GLN A 10 -55.62 -7.23 -36.59
C GLN A 10 -56.61 -6.06 -36.65
N GLU A 11 -57.53 -5.96 -35.70
CA GLU A 11 -58.50 -4.86 -35.61
C GLU A 11 -57.87 -3.53 -35.19
N ASN A 12 -56.75 -3.55 -34.47
CA ASN A 12 -56.10 -2.35 -33.90
C ASN A 12 -54.76 -2.00 -34.57
N ALA A 13 -54.47 -2.61 -35.73
CA ALA A 13 -53.33 -2.26 -36.58
C ALA A 13 -53.61 -0.94 -37.32
N ARG A 14 -52.60 -0.07 -37.40
CA ARG A 14 -52.73 1.19 -38.14
C ARG A 14 -52.59 0.92 -39.66
N PRO A 15 -53.15 1.78 -40.53
CA PRO A 15 -52.98 1.64 -41.98
C PRO A 15 -51.49 1.62 -42.36
N GLY A 16 -51.04 0.56 -43.02
CA GLY A 16 -49.64 0.37 -43.44
C GLY A 16 -48.69 -0.26 -42.40
N GLU A 17 -49.16 -0.54 -41.17
CA GLU A 17 -48.36 -1.18 -40.11
C GLU A 17 -48.27 -2.69 -40.34
N THR A 18 -47.07 -3.27 -40.25
CA THR A 18 -46.90 -4.73 -40.39
C THR A 18 -47.35 -5.48 -39.13
N TRP A 19 -47.67 -6.76 -39.26
CA TRP A 19 -48.14 -7.58 -38.12
C TRP A 19 -47.14 -7.60 -36.95
N ASN A 20 -45.84 -7.66 -37.23
CA ASN A 20 -44.79 -7.66 -36.20
C ASN A 20 -44.69 -6.33 -35.45
N GLU A 21 -44.91 -5.21 -36.13
CA GLU A 21 -44.92 -3.87 -35.53
C GLU A 21 -46.15 -3.69 -34.64
N ALA A 22 -47.32 -4.04 -35.16
CA ALA A 22 -48.58 -4.01 -34.40
C ALA A 22 -48.52 -4.95 -33.18
N SER A 23 -47.94 -6.15 -33.32
CA SER A 23 -47.72 -7.11 -32.24
C SER A 23 -46.82 -6.54 -31.14
N THR A 24 -45.69 -5.95 -31.50
CA THR A 24 -44.73 -5.39 -30.53
C THR A 24 -45.33 -4.20 -29.77
N ARG A 25 -46.09 -3.35 -30.45
CA ARG A 25 -46.73 -2.17 -29.87
C ARG A 25 -47.91 -2.52 -28.96
N LEU A 26 -48.82 -3.38 -29.44
CA LEU A 26 -50.04 -3.76 -28.70
C LEU A 26 -49.78 -4.81 -27.61
N CYS A 27 -48.67 -5.54 -27.73
CA CYS A 27 -48.38 -6.70 -26.90
C CYS A 27 -46.88 -6.82 -26.58
N PRO A 28 -46.27 -5.79 -25.96
CA PRO A 28 -44.84 -5.82 -25.63
C PRO A 28 -44.53 -7.00 -24.72
N SER A 29 -43.60 -7.86 -25.15
CA SER A 29 -43.11 -8.94 -24.31
C SER A 29 -42.34 -8.35 -23.15
N ARG A 30 -42.88 -8.42 -21.92
CA ARG A 30 -42.10 -8.15 -20.71
C ARG A 30 -40.89 -9.08 -20.73
N SER A 31 -39.70 -8.54 -20.97
CA SER A 31 -38.45 -9.25 -20.70
C SER A 31 -38.48 -9.65 -19.23
N LYS A 32 -38.42 -10.96 -18.98
CA LYS A 32 -38.32 -11.49 -17.63
C LYS A 32 -36.95 -11.08 -17.08
N GLY A 33 -36.87 -9.93 -16.42
CA GLY A 33 -35.77 -9.63 -15.51
C GLY A 33 -35.66 -10.79 -14.51
N SER A 34 -34.46 -11.34 -14.39
CA SER A 34 -34.16 -12.40 -13.43
C SER A 34 -34.61 -11.94 -12.04
N ARG A 35 -35.63 -12.60 -11.47
CA ARG A 35 -36.02 -12.39 -10.08
C ARG A 35 -34.87 -12.84 -9.20
N GLY A 36 -33.99 -11.90 -8.82
CA GLY A 36 -33.13 -12.08 -7.66
C GLY A 36 -34.03 -12.49 -6.49
N LYS A 37 -33.60 -13.51 -5.72
CA LYS A 37 -34.30 -13.97 -4.52
C LYS A 37 -34.74 -12.75 -3.72
N ARG A 38 -36.04 -12.54 -3.54
CA ARG A 38 -36.55 -11.54 -2.60
C ARG A 38 -36.13 -11.99 -1.21
N SER A 39 -35.11 -11.35 -0.67
CA SER A 39 -34.71 -11.52 0.73
C SER A 39 -35.91 -11.13 1.60
N SER A 40 -36.30 -12.03 2.52
CA SER A 40 -37.31 -11.75 3.55
C SER A 40 -36.75 -10.91 4.70
N LEU A 41 -35.44 -10.67 4.71
CA LEU A 41 -34.78 -9.86 5.71
C LEU A 41 -35.00 -8.39 5.37
N VAL A 42 -35.43 -7.62 6.37
CA VAL A 42 -35.35 -6.16 6.32
C VAL A 42 -33.88 -5.78 6.10
N PRO A 43 -33.56 -4.77 5.27
CA PRO A 43 -32.18 -4.32 5.10
C PRO A 43 -31.52 -4.09 6.45
N GLU A 44 -30.27 -4.51 6.59
CA GLU A 44 -29.51 -4.28 7.82
C GLU A 44 -29.34 -2.77 8.02
N ARG A 45 -30.07 -2.21 9.00
CA ARG A 45 -30.16 -0.75 9.20
C ARG A 45 -29.01 -0.19 10.03
N HIS A 46 -28.35 -1.05 10.80
CA HIS A 46 -27.33 -0.71 11.78
C HIS A 46 -26.16 -1.70 11.71
N ALA A 47 -25.59 -1.90 10.52
CA ALA A 47 -24.35 -2.65 10.39
C ALA A 47 -23.26 -1.95 11.24
N GLN A 48 -22.57 -2.70 12.10
CA GLN A 48 -21.51 -2.17 12.94
C GLN A 48 -20.36 -1.67 12.06
N ARG A 49 -20.18 -0.34 11.99
CA ARG A 49 -19.19 0.35 11.12
C ARG A 49 -18.11 1.10 11.88
N ASP A 50 -18.10 0.99 13.21
CA ASP A 50 -17.22 1.80 14.06
C ASP A 50 -15.73 1.48 13.86
N PHE A 51 -15.42 0.21 13.56
CA PHE A 51 -14.06 -0.24 13.25
C PHE A 51 -14.10 -1.51 12.40
N PHE A 52 -13.01 -1.75 11.67
CA PHE A 52 -12.73 -2.97 10.93
C PHE A 52 -11.85 -3.89 11.76
N ILE A 53 -12.25 -5.16 11.90
CA ILE A 53 -11.43 -6.18 12.56
C ILE A 53 -10.47 -6.78 11.54
N ALA A 54 -9.17 -6.61 11.79
CA ALA A 54 -8.06 -7.18 11.04
C ALA A 54 -7.74 -8.60 11.56
N ASP A 55 -8.40 -9.59 10.98
CA ASP A 55 -8.36 -11.01 11.37
C ASP A 55 -7.87 -11.93 10.22
N ILE A 56 -7.30 -11.37 9.15
CA ILE A 56 -6.90 -12.13 7.97
C ILE A 56 -5.43 -12.58 8.10
N LEU A 57 -5.20 -13.83 8.46
CA LEU A 57 -3.86 -14.35 8.74
C LEU A 57 -2.93 -14.43 7.51
N ASP A 58 -3.48 -14.64 6.32
CA ASP A 58 -2.71 -14.95 5.11
C ASP A 58 -2.51 -13.75 4.16
N ALA A 59 -2.90 -12.54 4.57
CA ALA A 59 -2.79 -11.33 3.77
C ALA A 59 -1.35 -11.14 3.24
N SER A 60 -1.23 -10.85 1.95
CA SER A 60 0.06 -10.49 1.37
C SER A 60 0.43 -9.06 1.80
N PRO A 61 1.68 -8.80 2.23
CA PRO A 61 2.10 -7.46 2.63
C PRO A 61 1.87 -6.44 1.53
N LYS A 62 1.25 -5.31 1.86
CA LYS A 62 0.95 -4.22 0.94
C LYS A 62 1.27 -2.88 1.59
N ASP A 63 1.70 -1.96 0.76
CA ASP A 63 2.15 -0.65 1.20
C ASP A 63 1.76 0.42 0.18
N ASP A 64 1.60 1.66 0.64
CA ASP A 64 1.07 2.74 -0.18
C ASP A 64 2.14 3.36 -1.09
N ILE A 65 1.72 3.77 -2.27
CA ILE A 65 2.62 4.31 -3.30
C ILE A 65 3.28 5.64 -2.88
N GLY A 66 2.55 6.49 -2.15
CA GLY A 66 3.00 7.84 -1.81
C GLY A 66 4.16 7.82 -0.81
N SER A 67 4.06 7.00 0.24
CA SER A 67 5.10 6.84 1.25
C SER A 67 6.29 6.04 0.73
N MET A 68 6.12 5.18 -0.29
CA MET A 68 7.26 4.60 -1.00
C MET A 68 8.04 5.65 -1.80
N GLU A 69 7.36 6.58 -2.47
CA GLU A 69 8.03 7.60 -3.29
C GLU A 69 8.73 8.66 -2.42
N HIS A 70 8.08 9.10 -1.33
CA HIS A 70 8.54 10.23 -0.52
C HIS A 70 8.97 9.82 0.90
N PRO A 71 10.06 10.40 1.44
CA PRO A 71 10.62 9.98 2.72
C PRO A 71 9.81 10.53 3.92
N LEU A 72 8.71 9.86 4.27
CA LEU A 72 7.89 10.24 5.44
C LEU A 72 8.51 9.81 6.77
N PHE A 73 9.18 8.65 6.78
CA PHE A 73 9.70 8.01 7.98
C PHE A 73 11.19 8.31 8.19
N ALA A 74 11.65 8.24 9.44
CA ALA A 74 13.06 8.37 9.78
C ALA A 74 13.81 7.05 9.57
N LEU A 75 15.07 7.12 9.17
CA LEU A 75 15.95 5.93 9.04
C LEU A 75 16.72 5.63 10.33
N LYS A 76 16.58 6.46 11.36
CA LYS A 76 17.23 6.31 12.67
C LYS A 76 16.22 6.58 13.78
N ALA A 77 16.18 5.71 14.79
CA ALA A 77 15.37 5.94 15.99
C ALA A 77 15.88 7.13 16.80
N GLY A 78 14.96 7.90 17.39
CA GLY A 78 15.28 9.10 18.16
C GLY A 78 15.68 10.31 17.30
N ASP A 79 15.37 10.32 16.00
CA ASP A 79 15.61 11.48 15.15
C ASP A 79 14.62 12.61 15.46
N THR A 80 15.11 13.68 16.09
CA THR A 80 14.35 14.87 16.51
C THR A 80 14.53 16.05 15.55
N ARG A 81 15.08 15.83 14.35
CA ARG A 81 15.25 16.90 13.37
C ARG A 81 13.94 17.12 12.60
N MET A 82 13.59 18.38 12.38
CA MET A 82 12.60 18.74 11.36
C MET A 82 13.23 18.55 9.98
N ARG A 83 12.52 17.87 9.07
CA ARG A 83 13.03 17.53 7.73
C ARG A 83 12.11 18.13 6.68
N THR A 84 12.69 18.79 5.67
CA THR A 84 11.95 19.24 4.49
C THR A 84 12.55 18.58 3.26
N TYR A 85 11.71 17.88 2.51
CA TYR A 85 12.02 17.24 1.25
C TYR A 85 11.23 17.93 0.14
N GLY A 86 11.88 18.23 -0.97
CA GLY A 86 11.25 18.84 -2.14
C GLY A 86 11.71 18.17 -3.43
N ARG A 87 10.77 17.67 -4.24
CA ARG A 87 11.05 17.10 -5.57
C ARG A 87 9.80 17.08 -6.44
N ASN A 88 9.94 17.40 -7.73
CA ASN A 88 8.84 17.31 -8.71
C ASN A 88 7.56 18.04 -8.26
N ASN A 89 7.67 19.27 -7.77
CA ASN A 89 6.58 20.07 -7.18
C ASN A 89 5.91 19.49 -5.92
N VAL A 90 6.39 18.35 -5.42
CA VAL A 90 6.00 17.80 -4.13
C VAL A 90 6.92 18.35 -3.05
N THR A 91 6.34 18.79 -1.94
CA THR A 91 7.03 19.14 -0.71
C THR A 91 6.49 18.28 0.42
N VAL A 92 7.38 17.71 1.21
CA VAL A 92 7.07 16.97 2.43
C VAL A 92 7.87 17.58 3.55
N LYS A 93 7.20 18.03 4.59
CA LYS A 93 7.83 18.48 5.83
C LYS A 93 7.44 17.52 6.94
N VAL A 94 8.44 16.93 7.57
CA VAL A 94 8.28 15.97 8.68
C VAL A 94 8.74 16.62 9.97
N MET A 95 7.84 16.65 10.95
CA MET A 95 8.04 17.25 12.26
C MET A 95 8.00 16.15 13.33
N PRO A 96 9.02 16.08 14.19
CA PRO A 96 9.11 15.05 15.23
C PRO A 96 8.15 15.33 16.40
N GLY A 97 7.74 14.26 17.08
CA GLY A 97 7.15 14.36 18.42
C GLY A 97 8.19 14.29 19.53
N HIS A 98 7.75 14.24 20.79
CA HIS A 98 8.63 14.17 21.96
C HIS A 98 9.64 13.02 21.92
N GLY A 99 9.22 11.84 21.44
CA GLY A 99 10.09 10.66 21.29
C GLY A 99 10.89 10.60 19.98
N GLY A 100 10.95 11.69 19.22
CA GLY A 100 11.49 11.73 17.85
C GLY A 100 10.48 11.31 16.78
N CYS A 101 10.91 11.32 15.52
CA CYS A 101 10.12 10.86 14.38
C CYS A 101 9.88 9.35 14.41
N ALA A 102 8.74 8.92 13.89
CA ALA A 102 8.46 7.53 13.57
C ALA A 102 9.47 7.03 12.52
N THR A 103 9.97 5.84 12.75
CA THR A 103 10.98 5.19 11.92
C THR A 103 10.35 4.36 10.81
N ILE A 104 11.14 4.00 9.80
CA ILE A 104 10.68 3.07 8.76
C ILE A 104 10.30 1.69 9.30
N HIS A 105 10.79 1.31 10.49
CA HIS A 105 10.29 0.12 11.16
C HIS A 105 8.88 0.35 11.73
N ASP A 106 8.59 1.53 12.28
CA ASP A 106 7.25 1.85 12.79
C ASP A 106 6.18 1.81 11.66
N LYS A 107 6.60 2.07 10.41
CA LYS A 107 5.77 1.89 9.20
C LYS A 107 5.20 0.48 9.04
N ASP A 108 5.78 -0.54 9.68
CA ASP A 108 5.20 -1.90 9.68
C ASP A 108 3.72 -1.93 10.08
N LEU A 109 3.29 -0.98 10.93
CA LEU A 109 1.88 -0.82 11.27
C LEU A 109 1.02 -0.43 10.07
N TRP A 110 1.47 0.52 9.25
CA TRP A 110 0.79 0.89 8.01
C TRP A 110 0.71 -0.31 7.08
N ILE A 111 1.84 -0.99 6.86
CA ILE A 111 1.90 -2.14 5.96
C ILE A 111 0.93 -3.22 6.44
N TYR A 112 0.90 -3.52 7.73
CA TYR A 112 -0.05 -4.47 8.32
C TYR A 112 -1.51 -4.06 8.08
N CYS A 113 -1.90 -2.84 8.47
CA CYS A 113 -3.29 -2.37 8.32
C CYS A 113 -3.72 -2.31 6.85
N ILE A 114 -2.88 -1.80 5.95
CA ILE A 114 -3.15 -1.74 4.51
C ILE A 114 -3.34 -3.15 3.94
N SER A 115 -2.50 -4.11 4.34
CA SER A 115 -2.61 -5.50 3.88
C SER A 115 -3.96 -6.11 4.24
N GLN A 116 -4.41 -5.90 5.48
CA GLN A 116 -5.70 -6.40 5.98
C GLN A 116 -6.87 -5.74 5.25
N LEU A 117 -6.85 -4.41 5.14
CA LEU A 117 -7.91 -3.65 4.48
C LEU A 117 -8.05 -4.03 3.00
N VAL A 118 -6.93 -4.09 2.27
CA VAL A 118 -6.97 -4.42 0.85
C VAL A 118 -7.45 -5.85 0.64
N GLU A 119 -6.99 -6.79 1.46
CA GLU A 119 -7.42 -8.19 1.40
C GLU A 119 -8.90 -8.35 1.76
N ALA A 120 -9.40 -7.66 2.78
CA ALA A 120 -10.82 -7.63 3.12
C ALA A 120 -11.67 -7.09 1.96
N MET A 121 -11.26 -5.97 1.35
CA MET A 121 -11.94 -5.42 0.18
C MET A 121 -11.89 -6.39 -1.02
N ASN A 122 -10.79 -7.13 -1.22
CA ASN A 122 -10.69 -8.14 -2.28
C ASN A 122 -11.64 -9.32 -2.04
N ARG A 123 -11.90 -9.66 -0.77
CA ARG A 123 -12.90 -10.66 -0.35
C ARG A 123 -14.33 -10.13 -0.37
N GLY A 124 -14.54 -8.87 -0.74
CA GLY A 124 -15.86 -8.24 -0.78
C GLY A 124 -16.46 -7.95 0.60
N ARG A 125 -15.63 -7.78 1.63
CA ARG A 125 -16.11 -7.37 2.96
C ARG A 125 -16.64 -5.93 2.93
N GLU A 126 -17.83 -5.73 3.47
CA GLU A 126 -18.52 -4.42 3.51
C GLU A 126 -18.25 -3.63 4.80
N ASP A 127 -17.60 -4.24 5.78
CA ASP A 127 -17.29 -3.66 7.10
C ASP A 127 -15.87 -3.07 7.19
N VAL A 128 -15.22 -2.83 6.05
CA VAL A 128 -13.96 -2.12 5.99
C VAL A 128 -14.13 -0.68 6.49
N SER A 129 -13.20 -0.22 7.32
CA SER A 129 -13.26 1.08 7.99
C SER A 129 -11.86 1.63 8.19
N ARG A 130 -11.77 2.96 8.29
CA ARG A 130 -10.52 3.69 8.57
C ARG A 130 -9.95 3.38 9.95
N THR A 131 -10.82 3.06 10.90
CA THR A 131 -10.45 2.60 12.24
C THR A 131 -10.21 1.09 12.17
N VAL A 132 -8.97 0.65 12.37
CA VAL A 132 -8.57 -0.76 12.29
C VAL A 132 -8.31 -1.30 13.68
N ARG A 133 -9.00 -2.39 14.06
CA ARG A 133 -8.82 -3.11 15.31
C ARG A 133 -8.13 -4.45 15.06
N PHE A 134 -7.09 -4.75 15.82
CA PHE A 134 -6.34 -6.02 15.72
C PHE A 134 -5.77 -6.43 17.09
N THR A 135 -5.34 -7.69 17.21
CA THR A 135 -4.59 -8.12 18.39
C THR A 135 -3.11 -7.77 18.22
N MET A 136 -2.46 -7.31 19.30
CA MET A 136 -1.02 -6.99 19.23
C MET A 136 -0.19 -8.22 18.86
N TYR A 137 -0.60 -9.42 19.29
CA TYR A 137 0.07 -10.67 18.95
C TYR A 137 0.10 -10.90 17.44
N ASP A 138 -1.04 -10.78 16.75
CA ASP A 138 -1.13 -11.00 15.30
C ASP A 138 -0.28 -10.01 14.52
N PHE A 139 -0.26 -8.74 14.95
CA PHE A 139 0.62 -7.72 14.40
C PHE A 139 2.10 -8.09 14.55
N LEU A 140 2.52 -8.49 15.75
CA LEU A 140 3.91 -8.84 16.02
C LEU A 140 4.34 -10.06 15.19
N VAL A 141 3.51 -11.10 15.13
CA VAL A 141 3.79 -12.31 14.34
C VAL A 141 3.86 -11.99 12.85
N THR A 142 2.87 -11.28 12.31
CA THR A 142 2.80 -10.95 10.87
C THR A 142 3.99 -10.10 10.42
N THR A 143 4.43 -9.17 11.28
CA THR A 143 5.54 -8.26 10.98
C THR A 143 6.91 -8.79 11.44
N ASN A 144 6.99 -10.08 11.76
CA ASN A 144 8.23 -10.77 12.17
C ASN A 144 8.95 -10.06 13.34
N ARG A 145 8.20 -9.63 14.34
CA ARG A 145 8.70 -8.99 15.56
C ARG A 145 8.74 -9.98 16.73
N PRO A 146 9.65 -9.78 17.71
CA PRO A 146 9.63 -10.57 18.94
C PRO A 146 8.28 -10.44 19.66
N THR A 147 7.77 -11.57 20.16
CA THR A 147 6.50 -11.66 20.90
C THR A 147 6.69 -11.66 22.42
N SER A 148 7.89 -11.31 22.90
CA SER A 148 8.19 -11.11 24.32
C SER A 148 7.68 -9.75 24.81
N GLY A 149 7.65 -9.53 26.14
CA GLY A 149 7.20 -8.25 26.72
C GLY A 149 7.91 -7.02 26.16
N VAL A 150 9.20 -7.14 25.82
CA VAL A 150 9.98 -6.07 25.15
C VAL A 150 9.42 -5.75 23.75
N GLY A 151 8.92 -6.75 23.03
CA GLY A 151 8.26 -6.57 21.73
C GLY A 151 6.98 -5.73 21.85
N TYR A 152 6.14 -6.04 22.84
CA TYR A 152 4.93 -5.27 23.15
C TYR A 152 5.24 -3.82 23.54
N GLN A 153 6.23 -3.60 24.41
CA GLN A 153 6.70 -2.27 24.79
C GLN A 153 7.16 -1.46 23.57
N ARG A 154 7.97 -2.06 22.70
CA ARG A 154 8.43 -1.41 21.45
C ARG A 154 7.30 -1.10 20.48
N ALA A 155 6.27 -1.94 20.41
CA ALA A 155 5.09 -1.68 19.60
C ALA A 155 4.25 -0.53 20.17
N ALA A 156 4.08 -0.45 21.50
CA ALA A 156 3.44 0.68 22.14
C ALA A 156 4.21 2.00 21.92
N GLU A 157 5.54 1.98 22.01
CA GLU A 157 6.36 3.14 21.66
C GLU A 157 6.26 3.53 20.17
N ALA A 158 6.17 2.55 19.28
CA ALA A 158 5.95 2.79 17.85
C ALA A 158 4.64 3.54 17.59
N LEU A 159 3.54 3.13 18.24
CA LEU A 159 2.25 3.81 18.18
C LEU A 159 2.36 5.27 18.65
N ARG A 160 3.06 5.52 19.77
CA ARG A 160 3.31 6.89 20.26
C ARG A 160 4.10 7.73 19.26
N ARG A 161 5.15 7.18 18.65
CA ARG A 161 5.96 7.89 17.63
C ARG A 161 5.13 8.17 16.36
N LEU A 162 4.32 7.22 15.92
CA LEU A 162 3.45 7.38 14.74
C LEU A 162 2.41 8.48 14.96
N ALA A 163 1.76 8.52 16.13
CA ALA A 163 0.83 9.57 16.48
C ALA A 163 1.51 10.95 16.68
N GLY A 164 2.73 10.95 17.23
CA GLY A 164 3.48 12.18 17.50
C GLY A 164 4.16 12.81 16.28
N THR A 165 4.41 12.05 15.21
CA THR A 165 5.07 12.55 14.00
C THR A 165 4.06 13.24 13.09
N ARG A 166 4.30 14.52 12.78
CA ARG A 166 3.42 15.33 11.95
C ARG A 166 4.02 15.54 10.56
N ILE A 167 3.19 15.38 9.54
CA ILE A 167 3.53 15.54 8.13
C ILE A 167 2.74 16.71 7.57
N GLU A 168 3.42 17.66 6.94
CA GLU A 168 2.80 18.66 6.06
C GLU A 168 3.22 18.35 4.63
N THR A 169 2.26 18.14 3.73
CA THR A 169 2.58 17.81 2.34
C THR A 169 1.50 18.26 1.36
N ASN A 170 1.88 18.33 0.08
CA ASN A 170 1.01 18.56 -1.07
C ASN A 170 1.03 17.38 -2.06
N ILE A 171 1.34 16.16 -1.56
CA ILE A 171 1.23 14.93 -2.33
C ILE A 171 -0.22 14.78 -2.81
N GLU A 172 -0.38 14.54 -4.11
CA GLU A 172 -1.69 14.27 -4.70
C GLU A 172 -2.09 12.82 -4.47
N THR A 173 -3.35 12.58 -4.10
CA THR A 173 -3.89 11.23 -3.91
C THR A 173 -5.34 11.23 -4.34
N ASP A 174 -5.70 10.25 -5.18
CA ASP A 174 -7.03 10.15 -5.78
C ASP A 174 -7.54 11.45 -6.45
N GLY A 175 -6.64 12.19 -7.12
CA GLY A 175 -6.96 13.45 -7.80
C GLY A 175 -7.12 14.68 -6.89
N TYR A 176 -7.00 14.53 -5.57
CA TYR A 176 -7.03 15.63 -4.62
C TYR A 176 -5.60 16.07 -4.26
N ARG A 177 -5.32 17.36 -4.45
CA ARG A 177 -4.06 17.99 -4.03
C ARG A 177 -4.35 19.09 -3.03
N GLU A 178 -4.23 18.76 -1.75
CA GLU A 178 -4.41 19.71 -0.65
C GLU A 178 -3.13 19.79 0.18
N ARG A 179 -2.84 20.98 0.71
CA ARG A 179 -1.80 21.12 1.73
C ARG A 179 -2.42 20.76 3.07
N GLU A 180 -2.30 19.50 3.47
CA GLU A 180 -2.81 19.01 4.76
C GLU A 180 -1.65 18.74 5.71
N GLY A 181 -1.87 19.06 6.99
CA GLY A 181 -1.03 18.66 8.11
C GLY A 181 -1.68 17.50 8.86
N PHE A 182 -1.09 16.31 8.86
CA PHE A 182 -1.65 15.12 9.52
C PHE A 182 -0.59 14.34 10.33
N GLY A 183 -1.04 13.50 11.26
CA GLY A 183 -0.16 12.56 11.97
C GLY A 183 0.04 11.30 11.15
N LEU A 184 1.14 10.54 11.34
CA LEU A 184 1.24 9.23 10.65
C LEU A 184 0.20 8.22 11.18
N VAL A 185 -0.32 8.44 12.38
CA VAL A 185 -1.57 7.84 12.89
C VAL A 185 -2.38 8.98 13.50
N ASP A 186 -3.68 9.06 13.23
CA ASP A 186 -4.52 10.13 13.77
C ASP A 186 -4.77 9.91 15.27
N SER A 187 -5.12 8.69 15.65
CA SER A 187 -5.29 8.24 17.04
C SER A 187 -5.09 6.74 17.18
N TRP A 188 -4.78 6.29 18.39
CA TRP A 188 -4.74 4.88 18.73
C TRP A 188 -5.29 4.67 20.14
N ARG A 189 -5.84 3.48 20.38
CA ARG A 189 -6.32 3.05 21.70
C ARG A 189 -5.88 1.62 21.95
N VAL A 190 -5.40 1.35 23.15
CA VAL A 190 -5.15 -0.02 23.62
C VAL A 190 -6.34 -0.41 24.49
N VAL A 191 -6.94 -1.55 24.18
CA VAL A 191 -8.06 -2.13 24.94
C VAL A 191 -7.50 -3.25 25.80
N GLU A 192 -7.61 -3.09 27.12
CA GLU A 192 -7.18 -4.06 28.13
C GLU A 192 -8.38 -4.80 28.72
N LYS A 193 -8.15 -6.02 29.21
CA LYS A 193 -9.24 -6.91 29.64
C LYS A 193 -9.89 -6.45 30.94
N SER A 194 -9.12 -5.86 31.86
CA SER A 194 -9.57 -5.36 33.15
C SER A 194 -8.52 -4.42 33.74
N ARG A 195 -8.91 -3.53 34.67
CA ARG A 195 -7.98 -2.64 35.42
C ARG A 195 -6.89 -3.39 36.19
N ASN A 196 -7.10 -4.67 36.49
CA ASN A 196 -6.17 -5.52 37.24
C ASN A 196 -5.48 -6.58 36.36
N ASP A 197 -5.69 -6.54 35.04
CA ASP A 197 -5.10 -7.47 34.07
C ASP A 197 -4.56 -6.68 32.86
N ASP A 198 -3.27 -6.32 32.92
CA ASP A 198 -2.52 -5.59 31.88
C ASP A 198 -2.37 -6.37 30.56
N ARG A 199 -3.08 -7.49 30.38
CA ARG A 199 -3.14 -8.20 29.10
C ARG A 199 -3.86 -7.32 28.07
N MET A 200 -3.08 -6.74 27.15
CA MET A 200 -3.60 -6.10 25.94
C MET A 200 -4.49 -7.09 25.18
N VAL A 201 -5.77 -6.74 25.04
CA VAL A 201 -6.77 -7.54 24.31
C VAL A 201 -6.79 -7.13 22.84
N ALA A 202 -6.78 -5.82 22.58
CA ALA A 202 -6.81 -5.29 21.22
C ALA A 202 -6.13 -3.92 21.13
N VAL A 203 -5.72 -3.57 19.93
CA VAL A 203 -5.26 -2.24 19.54
C VAL A 203 -6.20 -1.72 18.48
N GLU A 204 -6.66 -0.49 18.64
CA GLU A 204 -7.37 0.27 17.61
C GLU A 204 -6.48 1.38 17.09
N VAL A 205 -6.49 1.57 15.78
CA VAL A 205 -5.71 2.61 15.10
C VAL A 205 -6.60 3.32 14.10
N ASP A 206 -6.70 4.63 14.21
CA ASP A 206 -7.32 5.49 13.22
C ASP A 206 -6.27 5.89 12.19
N LEU A 207 -6.41 5.35 10.98
CA LEU A 207 -5.50 5.69 9.89
C LEU A 207 -5.73 7.13 9.42
N PRO A 208 -4.68 7.86 9.02
CA PRO A 208 -4.82 9.19 8.45
C PRO A 208 -5.73 9.15 7.23
N ARG A 209 -6.58 10.17 7.06
CA ARG A 209 -7.51 10.25 5.91
C ARG A 209 -6.78 10.09 4.56
N TRP A 210 -5.61 10.70 4.44
CA TRP A 210 -4.76 10.56 3.26
C TRP A 210 -4.42 9.09 2.94
N LEU A 211 -3.99 8.32 3.96
CA LEU A 211 -3.64 6.91 3.78
C LEU A 211 -4.88 6.07 3.46
N TRP A 212 -6.00 6.36 4.13
CA TRP A 212 -7.28 5.69 3.85
C TRP A 212 -7.72 5.88 2.39
N ARG A 213 -7.67 7.11 1.87
CA ARG A 213 -7.97 7.40 0.45
C ARG A 213 -7.05 6.62 -0.50
N ALA A 214 -5.75 6.54 -0.20
CA ALA A 214 -4.82 5.74 -1.00
C ALA A 214 -5.19 4.25 -1.04
N VAL A 215 -5.67 3.70 0.08
CA VAL A 215 -6.16 2.31 0.16
C VAL A 215 -7.45 2.12 -0.65
N GLU A 216 -8.44 3.01 -0.50
CA GLU A 216 -9.69 2.99 -1.26
C GLU A 216 -9.45 3.06 -2.77
N ALA A 217 -8.58 3.98 -3.20
CA ALA A 217 -8.17 4.16 -4.60
C ALA A 217 -7.24 3.05 -5.13
N ARG A 218 -6.95 2.02 -4.32
CA ARG A 218 -6.04 0.90 -4.65
C ARG A 218 -4.65 1.37 -5.09
N GLN A 219 -4.17 2.50 -4.57
CA GLN A 219 -2.83 3.05 -4.83
C GLN A 219 -1.78 2.38 -3.94
N VAL A 220 -1.74 1.05 -3.98
CA VAL A 220 -0.91 0.19 -3.14
C VAL A 220 -0.09 -0.78 -3.99
N LEU A 221 1.07 -1.18 -3.49
CA LEU A 221 1.90 -2.23 -4.10
C LEU A 221 2.08 -3.39 -3.13
N THR A 222 2.07 -4.60 -3.65
CA THR A 222 2.35 -5.81 -2.86
C THR A 222 3.85 -5.94 -2.65
N LEU A 223 4.28 -6.20 -1.42
CA LEU A 223 5.68 -6.43 -1.04
C LEU A 223 5.94 -7.94 -0.86
N SER A 224 7.21 -8.33 -0.89
CA SER A 224 7.65 -9.66 -0.49
C SER A 224 7.43 -9.87 1.01
N ARG A 225 7.10 -11.09 1.41
CA ARG A 225 7.01 -11.49 2.82
C ARG A 225 8.36 -11.33 3.54
N ASP A 226 9.47 -11.44 2.82
CA ASP A 226 10.81 -11.23 3.38
C ASP A 226 11.11 -9.76 3.70
N TYR A 227 10.25 -8.81 3.30
CA TYR A 227 10.40 -7.38 3.65
C TYR A 227 10.58 -7.18 5.16
N PHE A 228 9.77 -7.86 5.98
CA PHE A 228 9.84 -7.73 7.43
C PHE A 228 11.13 -8.29 8.03
N ARG A 229 11.87 -9.12 7.29
CA ARG A 229 13.16 -9.67 7.71
C ARG A 229 14.33 -8.72 7.44
N LEU A 230 14.14 -7.68 6.63
CA LEU A 230 15.15 -6.64 6.43
C LEU A 230 15.42 -5.91 7.73
N ARG A 231 16.61 -6.11 8.30
CA ARG A 231 17.00 -5.54 9.60
C ARG A 231 17.40 -4.07 9.50
N LYS A 232 18.10 -3.67 8.42
CA LYS A 232 18.62 -2.31 8.29
C LYS A 232 17.52 -1.35 7.79
N PRO A 233 17.31 -0.20 8.45
CA PRO A 233 16.34 0.81 8.01
C PRO A 233 16.56 1.26 6.56
N LEU A 234 17.82 1.49 6.18
CA LEU A 234 18.15 1.92 4.83
C LEU A 234 17.77 0.87 3.79
N ASP A 235 18.08 -0.42 4.03
CA ASP A 235 17.78 -1.49 3.09
C ASP A 235 16.27 -1.62 2.84
N ARG A 236 15.44 -1.44 3.89
CA ARG A 236 13.97 -1.34 3.74
C ARG A 236 13.57 -0.18 2.85
N ARG A 237 14.17 1.01 3.06
CA ARG A 237 13.87 2.19 2.24
C ARG A 237 14.28 2.00 0.79
N ILE A 238 15.43 1.36 0.55
CA ILE A 238 15.89 1.03 -0.80
C ILE A 238 14.97 0.01 -1.46
N TYR A 239 14.49 -0.99 -0.72
CA TYR A 239 13.49 -1.94 -1.22
C TYR A 239 12.20 -1.24 -1.66
N GLU A 240 11.65 -0.32 -0.84
CA GLU A 240 10.44 0.46 -1.18
C GLU A 240 10.61 1.26 -2.48
N LEU A 241 11.74 1.96 -2.61
CA LEU A 241 12.06 2.75 -3.81
C LEU A 241 12.22 1.85 -5.03
N ALA A 242 12.93 0.73 -4.89
CA ALA A 242 13.06 -0.27 -5.95
C ALA A 242 11.70 -0.83 -6.34
N ARG A 243 10.83 -1.15 -5.38
CA ARG A 243 9.48 -1.67 -5.64
C ARG A 243 8.61 -0.67 -6.39
N LYS A 244 8.60 0.59 -5.94
CA LYS A 244 7.85 1.67 -6.57
C LYS A 244 8.31 1.94 -7.99
N HIS A 245 9.62 1.99 -8.22
CA HIS A 245 10.16 2.37 -9.52
C HIS A 245 10.31 1.22 -10.50
N CYS A 246 10.62 0.00 -10.04
CA CYS A 246 10.59 -1.17 -10.93
C CYS A 246 9.16 -1.44 -11.41
N GLY A 247 8.17 -1.48 -10.52
CA GLY A 247 6.81 -1.86 -10.92
C GLY A 247 6.82 -3.18 -11.71
N ALA A 248 6.35 -3.13 -12.96
CA ALA A 248 6.35 -4.27 -13.89
C ALA A 248 7.59 -4.35 -14.81
N GLN A 249 8.49 -3.36 -14.76
CA GLN A 249 9.65 -3.28 -15.63
C GLN A 249 10.78 -4.23 -15.15
N PRO A 250 11.62 -4.74 -16.07
CA PRO A 250 12.63 -5.75 -15.72
C PRO A 250 13.76 -5.21 -14.84
N LYS A 251 14.07 -3.91 -14.94
CA LYS A 251 15.11 -3.24 -14.16
C LYS A 251 14.85 -1.76 -13.99
N TRP A 252 15.33 -1.19 -12.89
CA TRP A 252 15.35 0.26 -12.67
C TRP A 252 16.77 0.72 -12.38
N ARG A 253 17.26 1.69 -13.16
CA ARG A 253 18.57 2.33 -12.96
C ARG A 253 18.38 3.74 -12.43
N VAL A 254 19.19 4.12 -11.45
CA VAL A 254 19.14 5.43 -10.77
C VAL A 254 20.53 5.87 -10.35
N SER A 255 20.82 7.17 -10.44
CA SER A 255 22.08 7.70 -9.90
C SER A 255 22.10 7.64 -8.37
N ILE A 256 23.28 7.49 -7.79
CA ILE A 256 23.44 7.48 -6.32
C ILE A 256 22.90 8.75 -5.68
N ARG A 257 23.15 9.91 -6.31
CA ARG A 257 22.63 11.20 -5.84
C ARG A 257 21.11 11.23 -5.80
N ALA A 258 20.44 10.80 -6.87
CA ALA A 258 18.98 10.80 -6.93
C ALA A 258 18.38 9.80 -5.94
N LEU A 259 19.04 8.65 -5.72
CA LEU A 259 18.64 7.64 -4.75
C LEU A 259 18.79 8.14 -3.30
N TYR A 260 19.90 8.84 -3.01
CA TYR A 260 20.17 9.48 -1.72
C TYR A 260 19.09 10.52 -1.36
N GLU A 261 18.74 11.38 -2.32
CA GLU A 261 17.68 12.38 -2.13
C GLU A 261 16.32 11.71 -1.87
N LYS A 262 15.96 10.69 -2.66
CA LYS A 262 14.71 9.92 -2.51
C LYS A 262 14.63 9.11 -1.21
N SER A 263 15.77 8.62 -0.71
CA SER A 263 15.79 7.85 0.52
C SER A 263 15.55 8.72 1.75
N GLY A 264 15.77 10.04 1.65
CA GLY A 264 15.75 10.94 2.80
C GLY A 264 16.84 10.61 3.83
N SER A 265 17.96 10.05 3.37
CA SER A 265 19.10 9.75 4.25
C SER A 265 19.70 11.06 4.77
N MET A 266 20.10 11.04 6.04
CA MET A 266 20.74 12.17 6.72
C MET A 266 22.24 11.94 6.95
N ASP A 267 22.77 10.84 6.42
CA ASP A 267 24.21 10.56 6.44
C ASP A 267 24.90 11.30 5.28
N THR A 268 26.23 11.40 5.30
CA THR A 268 26.96 11.96 4.16
C THR A 268 26.76 11.10 2.90
N LEU A 269 26.78 11.72 1.71
CA LEU A 269 26.67 10.99 0.44
C LEU A 269 27.75 9.90 0.30
N ARG A 270 28.94 10.12 0.88
CA ARG A 270 30.04 9.14 0.93
C ARG A 270 29.62 7.89 1.71
N ASN A 271 29.10 8.07 2.92
CA ASN A 271 28.67 6.95 3.77
C ASN A 271 27.46 6.25 3.18
N PHE A 272 26.51 7.00 2.61
CA PHE A 272 25.38 6.42 1.87
C PHE A 272 25.85 5.52 0.73
N ARG A 273 26.80 6.00 -0.10
CA ARG A 273 27.40 5.18 -1.17
C ARG A 273 28.06 3.92 -0.62
N GLY A 274 28.78 4.01 0.50
CA GLY A 274 29.35 2.85 1.19
C GLY A 274 28.28 1.84 1.63
N ALA A 275 27.17 2.33 2.19
CA ALA A 275 26.05 1.49 2.61
C ALA A 275 25.37 0.79 1.42
N ILE A 276 25.22 1.48 0.28
CA ILE A 276 24.70 0.88 -0.96
C ILE A 276 25.64 -0.20 -1.51
N LYS A 277 26.96 0.02 -1.47
CA LYS A 277 27.94 -1.01 -1.87
C LYS A 277 27.82 -2.25 -0.98
N ALA A 278 27.75 -2.06 0.34
CA ALA A 278 27.54 -3.15 1.28
C ALA A 278 26.21 -3.90 1.02
N LEU A 279 25.13 -3.19 0.67
CA LEU A 279 23.87 -3.81 0.26
C LEU A 279 24.04 -4.67 -0.99
N VAL A 280 24.75 -4.17 -2.01
CA VAL A 280 25.04 -4.91 -3.25
C VAL A 280 25.83 -6.19 -2.97
N GLU A 281 26.83 -6.13 -2.08
CA GLU A 281 27.65 -7.28 -1.69
C GLU A 281 26.83 -8.39 -1.03
N THR A 282 25.86 -8.06 -0.17
CA THR A 282 25.00 -9.08 0.45
C THR A 282 24.11 -9.79 -0.57
N SER A 283 23.62 -9.07 -1.59
CA SER A 283 22.66 -9.60 -2.57
C SER A 283 21.39 -10.20 -1.91
N GLU A 284 21.02 -9.72 -0.73
CA GLU A 284 19.90 -10.23 0.08
C GLU A 284 18.62 -9.38 -0.05
N LEU A 285 18.63 -8.34 -0.90
CA LEU A 285 17.43 -7.52 -1.12
C LEU A 285 16.30 -8.40 -1.73
N PRO A 286 15.14 -8.53 -1.07
CA PRO A 286 14.02 -9.32 -1.59
C PRO A 286 13.60 -8.82 -2.96
N ASP A 287 13.10 -9.71 -3.82
CA ASP A 287 12.64 -9.43 -5.20
C ASP A 287 13.66 -8.80 -6.16
N TYR A 288 14.84 -8.35 -5.71
CA TYR A 288 15.78 -7.60 -6.55
C TYR A 288 17.21 -8.10 -6.42
N ARG A 289 17.90 -8.18 -7.55
CA ARG A 289 19.38 -8.19 -7.58
C ARG A 289 19.84 -6.76 -7.79
N VAL A 290 20.87 -6.35 -7.08
CA VAL A 290 21.36 -4.97 -7.12
C VAL A 290 22.77 -4.97 -7.70
N SER A 291 23.06 -4.06 -8.63
CA SER A 291 24.42 -3.83 -9.13
C SER A 291 24.82 -2.37 -8.95
N PHE A 292 26.04 -2.14 -8.53
CA PHE A 292 26.64 -0.81 -8.47
C PHE A 292 27.54 -0.59 -9.67
N ASP A 293 27.32 0.50 -10.40
CA ASP A 293 28.17 0.98 -11.49
C ASP A 293 29.04 2.13 -10.97
N GLN A 294 30.33 1.86 -10.88
CA GLN A 294 31.30 2.80 -10.33
C GLN A 294 31.63 3.96 -11.27
N GLU A 295 31.64 3.73 -12.58
CA GLU A 295 31.94 4.77 -13.58
C GLU A 295 30.76 5.72 -13.74
N GLY A 296 29.53 5.17 -13.77
CA GLY A 296 28.30 5.94 -13.90
C GLY A 296 27.72 6.50 -12.59
N ASP A 297 28.36 6.24 -11.44
CA ASP A 297 27.87 6.52 -10.08
C ASP A 297 26.37 6.22 -9.91
N ALA A 298 25.99 5.00 -10.31
CA ALA A 298 24.60 4.59 -10.43
C ALA A 298 24.37 3.18 -9.89
N VAL A 299 23.12 2.92 -9.50
CA VAL A 299 22.66 1.63 -9.03
C VAL A 299 21.60 1.12 -9.99
N THR A 300 21.66 -0.16 -10.31
CA THR A 300 20.61 -0.83 -11.08
C THR A 300 20.00 -1.95 -10.26
N PHE A 301 18.68 -1.93 -10.13
CA PHE A 301 17.87 -2.95 -9.51
C PHE A 301 17.24 -3.81 -10.60
N TYR A 302 17.50 -5.11 -10.59
CA TYR A 302 16.91 -6.06 -11.53
C TYR A 302 15.90 -6.93 -10.81
N ALA A 303 14.68 -7.02 -11.33
CA ALA A 303 13.65 -7.88 -10.74
C ALA A 303 14.12 -9.36 -10.76
N ARG A 304 13.94 -10.07 -9.64
CA ARG A 304 14.19 -11.50 -9.53
C ARG A 304 13.10 -12.23 -10.31
N GLY A 305 13.46 -12.62 -11.53
CA GLY A 305 12.60 -13.32 -12.48
C GLY A 305 13.29 -13.39 -13.83
N ALA A 306 12.73 -14.15 -14.78
CA ALA A 306 13.34 -14.35 -16.09
C ALA A 306 13.64 -13.03 -16.82
N LYS A 307 12.69 -12.08 -16.79
CA LYS A 307 12.83 -10.77 -17.45
C LYS A 307 13.98 -9.94 -16.87
N GLY A 308 14.09 -9.85 -15.54
CA GLY A 308 15.16 -9.09 -14.90
C GLY A 308 16.51 -9.78 -14.99
N GLY A 309 16.54 -11.12 -14.95
CA GLY A 309 17.76 -11.91 -15.21
C GLY A 309 18.31 -11.68 -16.61
N LYS A 310 17.44 -11.71 -17.63
CA LYS A 310 17.83 -11.37 -19.00
C LYS A 310 18.38 -9.94 -19.09
N ALA A 311 17.69 -8.97 -18.49
CA ALA A 311 18.13 -7.58 -18.51
C ALA A 311 19.50 -7.37 -17.81
N GLN A 312 19.79 -8.13 -16.75
CA GLN A 312 21.09 -8.11 -16.10
C GLN A 312 22.19 -8.68 -17.00
N MET A 313 21.93 -9.81 -17.67
CA MET A 313 22.88 -10.40 -18.60
C MET A 313 23.15 -9.48 -19.79
N ASP A 314 22.12 -8.86 -20.35
CA ASP A 314 22.24 -7.91 -21.46
C ASP A 314 23.15 -6.73 -21.09
N ASP A 315 23.02 -6.20 -19.87
CA ASP A 315 23.88 -5.10 -19.37
C ASP A 315 25.32 -5.55 -19.14
N LEU A 316 25.54 -6.75 -18.58
CA LEU A 316 26.87 -7.32 -18.38
C LEU A 316 27.60 -7.58 -19.71
N VAL A 317 26.88 -7.99 -20.75
CA VAL A 317 27.45 -8.19 -22.09
C VAL A 317 27.81 -6.86 -22.74
N LYS A 318 26.93 -5.84 -22.64
CA LYS A 318 27.19 -4.50 -23.18
C LYS A 318 28.31 -3.75 -22.45
N GLY A 319 28.50 -4.00 -21.16
CA GLY A 319 29.53 -3.38 -20.33
C GLY A 319 30.94 -3.99 -20.45
N LYS A 320 31.10 -5.15 -21.11
CA LYS A 320 32.44 -5.70 -21.38
C LYS A 320 33.06 -4.96 -22.56
N PRO A 321 34.33 -4.48 -22.47
CA PRO A 321 35.02 -3.98 -23.63
C PRO A 321 35.09 -5.10 -24.67
N GLN A 322 34.53 -4.86 -25.86
CA GLN A 322 34.72 -5.77 -26.99
C GLN A 322 36.22 -5.86 -27.26
N LYS A 323 36.83 -7.00 -26.90
CA LYS A 323 38.18 -7.34 -27.37
C LYS A 323 38.11 -7.32 -28.89
N ARG A 324 38.59 -6.23 -29.51
CA ARG A 324 38.92 -6.20 -30.93
C ARG A 324 40.04 -7.22 -31.12
N ILE A 325 39.66 -8.41 -31.57
CA ILE A 325 40.60 -9.35 -32.16
C ILE A 325 41.10 -8.65 -33.43
N ARG A 326 42.36 -8.22 -33.41
CA ARG A 326 43.10 -7.80 -34.60
C ARG A 326 44.01 -8.94 -35.01
#